data_AF-A0A2N1HPY8-F1
#
_entry.id   AF-A0A2N1HPY8-F1
#
_cell.length_a   1.000
_cell.length_b   1.000
_cell.length_c   1.000
_cell.angle_alpha   90.00
_cell.angle_beta   90.00
_cell.angle_gamma   90.00
#
_symmetry.space_group_name_H-M   'P 1'
#
loop_
_entity.id
_entity.type
_entity.pdbx_description
1 polymer ?
#
loop_
_entity_poly.entity_id
_entity_poly.type
_entity_poly.pdbx_seq_one_letter_code
_entity_poly.pdbx_strand_id
1 'polypeptide(L)' 'MFVCMCYGITDKQIKKAVETHGVGNTRELRKIMTLGSQCGKCIESAQQIIDNTIMDETLFRDVG' A
#
# COMPACT_ATOMS: atom_id res chain seq x y z
N MET A 1 9.96 2.52 5.40
CA MET A 1 10.97 2.18 4.36
C MET A 1 10.57 2.70 2.99
N PHE A 2 11.53 2.94 2.10
CA PHE A 2 11.23 3.11 0.68
C PHE A 2 10.83 1.78 0.07
N VAL A 3 9.69 1.75 -0.60
CA VAL A 3 9.11 0.58 -1.26
C VAL A 3 9.36 0.68 -2.76
N CYS A 4 9.16 1.86 -3.37
CA CYS A 4 9.48 2.10 -4.78
C CYS A 4 10.64 3.08 -4.90
N MET A 5 11.83 2.58 -5.25
CA MET A 5 13.00 3.42 -5.49
C MET A 5 12.88 4.29 -6.74
N CYS A 6 12.11 3.85 -7.74
CA CYS A 6 11.91 4.57 -9.00
C CYS A 6 11.25 5.93 -8.81
N TYR A 7 10.33 6.02 -7.85
CA TYR A 7 9.47 7.17 -7.61
C TYR A 7 9.51 7.66 -6.17
N GLY A 8 10.44 7.15 -5.36
CA GLY A 8 10.57 7.54 -3.94
C GLY A 8 9.33 7.28 -3.10
N ILE A 9 8.58 6.21 -3.36
CA ILE A 9 7.38 5.87 -2.58
C ILE A 9 7.76 5.09 -1.33
N THR A 10 7.23 5.52 -0.19
CA THR A 10 7.44 4.91 1.12
C THR A 10 6.26 4.04 1.55
N ASP A 11 6.52 3.11 2.46
CA ASP A 11 5.51 2.32 3.16
C ASP A 11 4.43 3.18 3.81
N LYS A 12 4.81 4.26 4.51
CA LYS A 12 3.87 5.19 5.15
C LYS A 12 2.88 5.80 4.17
N GLN A 13 3.31 6.11 2.94
CA GLN A 13 2.42 6.62 1.91
C GLN A 13 1.44 5.55 1.42
N ILE A 14 1.89 4.29 1.32
CA ILE A 14 1.02 3.17 0.95
C ILE A 14 -0.02 2.91 2.05
N LYS A 15 0.39 2.84 3.32
CA LYS A 15 -0.52 2.67 4.46
C LYS A 15 -1.58 3.76 4.50
N LYS A 16 -1.16 5.02 4.37
CA LYS A 16 -2.08 6.15 4.31
C LYS A 16 -3.08 6.03 3.16
N ALA A 17 -2.65 5.56 1.99
CA ALA A 17 -3.56 5.34 0.87
C ALA A 17 -4.60 4.24 1.15
N VAL A 18 -4.24 3.18 1.88
CA VAL A 18 -5.19 2.17 2.35
C VAL A 18 -6.20 2.80 3.30
N GLU A 19 -5.72 3.48 4.35
CA GLU A 19 -6.54 4.08 5.41
C GLU A 19 -7.49 5.17 4.88
N THR A 20 -7.03 6.04 3.97
CA THR A 20 -7.81 7.21 3.52
C THR A 20 -8.58 6.99 2.22
N HIS A 21 -8.15 6.04 1.38
CA HIS A 21 -8.78 5.79 0.07
C HIS A 21 -9.38 4.39 -0.07
N GLY A 22 -9.28 3.53 0.96
CA GLY A 22 -9.86 2.19 0.95
C GLY A 22 -9.24 1.27 -0.11
N VAL A 23 -7.95 1.45 -0.39
CA VAL A 23 -7.23 0.65 -1.40
C VAL A 23 -7.06 -0.79 -0.92
N GLY A 24 -7.58 -1.76 -1.70
CA GLY A 24 -7.51 -3.18 -1.36
C GLY A 24 -6.38 -3.96 -2.06
N ASN A 25 -5.76 -3.37 -3.08
CA ASN A 25 -4.73 -4.04 -3.87
C ASN A 25 -3.87 -3.06 -4.68
N THR A 26 -2.76 -3.56 -5.22
CA THR A 26 -1.83 -2.78 -6.04
C THR A 26 -2.47 -2.21 -7.31
N ARG A 27 -3.49 -2.85 -7.90
CA ARG A 27 -4.20 -2.31 -9.07
C ARG A 27 -4.94 -1.02 -8.73
N GLU A 28 -5.59 -0.98 -7.57
CA GLU A 28 -6.24 0.23 -7.05
C GLU A 28 -5.23 1.28 -6.60
N LEU A 29 -4.17 0.87 -5.90
CA LEU A 29 -3.09 1.75 -5.48
C LEU A 29 -2.49 2.52 -6.67
N ARG A 30 -2.28 1.83 -7.79
CA ARG A 30 -1.73 2.40 -9.02
C ARG A 30 -2.62 3.43 -9.71
N LYS A 31 -3.91 3.51 -9.36
CA LYS A 31 -4.80 4.57 -9.87
C LYS A 31 -4.49 5.93 -9.22
N ILE A 32 -3.89 5.92 -8.03
CA ILE A 32 -3.63 7.12 -7.22
C ILE A 32 -2.14 7.34 -6.92
N MET A 33 -1.27 6.38 -7.26
CA MET A 33 0.18 6.47 -7.08
C MET A 33 0.92 5.89 -8.29
N THR A 34 2.07 6.46 -8.65
CA THR A 34 2.86 6.05 -9.83
C THR A 34 3.67 4.77 -9.63
N LEU A 35 3.58 4.15 -8.46
CA LEU A 35 4.29 2.92 -8.07
C LEU A 35 4.12 1.80 -9.12
N GLY A 36 5.18 1.02 -9.34
CA GLY A 36 5.15 -0.19 -10.17
C GLY A 36 5.10 0.05 -11.68
N SER A 37 5.07 1.30 -12.15
CA SER A 37 5.02 1.62 -13.59
C SER A 37 6.38 1.63 -14.30
N GLN A 38 7.51 1.65 -13.57
CA GLN A 38 8.85 1.57 -14.15
C GLN A 38 9.39 0.13 -14.14
N CYS A 39 10.11 -0.29 -13.10
CA CYS A 39 10.75 -1.62 -13.06
C CYS A 39 9.90 -2.72 -12.41
N GLY A 40 8.77 -2.38 -11.79
CA GLY A 40 7.85 -3.35 -11.17
C GLY A 40 8.31 -4.03 -9.88
N LYS A 41 9.58 -3.89 -9.46
CA LYS A 41 10.15 -4.62 -8.30
C LYS A 41 9.44 -4.36 -6.96
N CYS A 42 8.76 -3.25 -6.83
CA CYS A 42 8.04 -2.85 -5.62
C CYS A 42 6.63 -3.45 -5.50
N ILE A 43 6.12 -4.15 -6.53
CA ILE A 43 4.72 -4.57 -6.59
C ILE A 43 4.38 -5.55 -5.46
N GLU A 44 5.20 -6.58 -5.27
CA GLU A 44 4.96 -7.58 -4.22
C GLU A 44 5.02 -6.96 -2.82
N SER A 45 6.06 -6.18 -2.52
CA SER A 45 6.20 -5.49 -1.24
C SER A 45 5.07 -4.50 -0.97
N ALA A 46 4.59 -3.81 -2.00
CA ALA A 46 3.43 -2.91 -1.87
C ALA A 46 2.16 -3.68 -1.56
N GLN A 47 1.92 -4.83 -2.20
CA GLN A 47 0.76 -5.68 -1.90
C GLN A 47 0.80 -6.19 -0.45
N GLN A 48 1.96 -6.68 0.02
CA GLN A 48 2.13 -7.11 1.41
C GLN A 48 1.81 -6.00 2.41
N ILE A 49 2.23 -4.76 2.12
CA ILE A 49 1.90 -3.61 2.99
C ILE A 49 0.40 -3.33 3.00
N ILE A 50 -0.26 -3.42 1.84
CA ILE A 50 -1.71 -3.25 1.75
C ILE A 50 -2.42 -4.31 2.61
N ASP A 51 -2.09 -5.58 2.42
CA ASP A 51 -2.73 -6.70 3.10
C ASP A 51 -2.54 -6.61 4.62
N ASN A 52 -1.32 -6.31 5.08
CA ASN A 52 -1.03 -6.13 6.51
C ASN A 52 -1.77 -4.94 7.11
N THR A 53 -1.90 -3.83 6.37
CA THR A 53 -2.62 -2.64 6.87
C THR A 53 -4.11 -2.92 7.02
N ILE A 54 -4.71 -3.65 6.07
CA ILE A 54 -6.12 -4.07 6.15
C ILE A 54 -6.32 -5.02 7.33
N MET A 55 -5.45 -6.02 7.50
CA MET A 55 -5.54 -6.93 8.64
C MET A 55 -5.43 -6.20 9.97
N ASP A 56 -4.46 -5.30 10.11
CA ASP A 56 -4.31 -4.47 11.32
C ASP A 56 -5.60 -3.68 11.60
N GLU A 57 -6.14 -2.96 10.62
CA GLU A 57 -7.41 -2.21 10.78
C GLU A 57 -8.58 -3.11 11.20
N THR A 58 -8.73 -4.27 10.57
CA THR A 58 -9.82 -5.19 10.91
C THR A 58 -9.70 -5.73 12.33
N LEU A 59 -8.48 -6.07 12.76
CA LEU A 59 -8.24 -6.61 14.10
C LEU A 59 -8.58 -5.59 15.19
N PHE A 60 -8.35 -4.30 14.95
CA PHE A 60 -8.67 -3.24 15.91
C PHE A 60 -10.15 -2.84 15.92
N ARG A 61 -10.88 -2.98 14.80
CA ARG A 61 -12.32 -2.68 14.74
C ARG A 61 -13.16 -3.63 15.59
N ASP A 62 -12.68 -4.87 15.79
CA ASP A 62 -13.39 -5.91 16.54
C ASP A 62 -13.13 -5.86 18.06
N VAL A 63 -12.27 -4.95 18.54
CA VAL A 63 -12.02 -4.70 19.97
C VAL A 63 -12.98 -3.61 20.46
N GLY A 64 -14.27 -3.93 20.51
CA GLY A 64 -15.36 -3.08 21.00
C GLY A 64 -16.02 -3.64 22.24
#